data_AF-A0AAE1LC93-F1
#
_entry.id   AF-A0AAE1LC93-F1
#
_cell.length_a   1.000
_cell.length_b   1.000
_cell.length_c   1.000
_cell.angle_alpha   90.00
_cell.angle_beta   90.00
_cell.angle_gamma   90.00
#
_symmetry.space_group_name_H-M   'P 1'
#
loop_
_entity.id
_entity.type
_entity.pdbx_description
1 polymer ?
#
loop_
_entity_poly.entity_id
_entity_poly.type
_entity_poly.pdbx_seq_one_letter_code
_entity_poly.pdbx_strand_id
1 'polypeptide(L)'
;MMKLWKKPSEKMDEEKKKALEYTRRQVELRGDKNDAPTPLKSFDSLGGNASENWTLLRVLPFIMEDFVEDKEDEMWCLYLQMKEIVELVTAPKISLQQVLYLKLLIKEYLEDLAGLLPDQLVL
;
A
#
# COMPACT_ATOMS: atom_id res chain seq x y z
N MET A 1 -46.57 -20.37 6.16
CA MET A 1 -46.04 -19.44 5.15
C MET A 1 -44.84 -20.10 4.47
N MET A 2 -44.95 -20.44 3.18
CA MET A 2 -43.91 -21.11 2.39
C MET A 2 -42.75 -20.16 2.09
N LYS A 3 -41.52 -20.57 2.40
CA LYS A 3 -40.31 -19.87 1.92
C LYS A 3 -40.18 -20.14 0.42
N LEU A 4 -40.40 -19.12 -0.41
CA LEU A 4 -40.13 -19.14 -1.85
C LEU A 4 -38.65 -19.49 -2.08
N TRP A 5 -38.39 -20.72 -2.52
CA TRP A 5 -37.06 -21.17 -2.93
C TRP A 5 -36.75 -20.58 -4.30
N LYS A 6 -35.92 -19.52 -4.34
CA LYS A 6 -35.43 -18.92 -5.59
C LYS A 6 -34.60 -19.93 -6.38
N LYS A 7 -34.81 -19.99 -7.70
CA LYS A 7 -34.10 -20.93 -8.58
C LYS A 7 -32.58 -20.63 -8.55
N PRO A 8 -31.70 -21.64 -8.69
CA PRO A 8 -30.25 -21.44 -8.62
C PRO A 8 -29.71 -20.38 -9.61
N SER A 9 -30.31 -20.25 -10.79
CA SER A 9 -29.95 -19.22 -11.77
C SER A 9 -30.25 -17.79 -11.28
N GLU A 10 -31.41 -17.58 -10.66
CA GLU A 10 -31.81 -16.27 -10.12
C GLU A 10 -30.94 -15.87 -8.93
N LYS A 11 -30.52 -16.83 -8.10
CA LYS A 11 -29.58 -16.58 -7.00
C LYS A 11 -28.22 -16.11 -7.51
N MET A 12 -27.71 -16.74 -8.56
CA MET A 12 -26.42 -16.39 -9.18
C MET A 12 -26.45 -15.01 -9.85
N ASP A 13 -27.56 -14.65 -10.48
CA ASP A 13 -27.73 -13.31 -11.07
C ASP A 13 -27.88 -12.21 -10.01
N GLU A 14 -28.52 -12.52 -8.88
CA GLU A 14 -28.66 -11.60 -7.75
C GLU A 14 -27.33 -11.41 -6.99
N GLU A 15 -26.52 -12.45 -6.90
CA GLU A 15 -25.17 -12.38 -6.34
C GLU A 15 -24.23 -11.56 -7.23
N LYS A 16 -24.28 -11.74 -8.55
CA LYS A 16 -23.56 -10.89 -9.50
C LYS A 16 -23.98 -9.43 -9.41
N LYS A 17 -25.29 -9.15 -9.29
CA LYS A 17 -25.81 -7.79 -9.10
C LYS A 17 -25.30 -7.17 -7.79
N LYS A 18 -25.30 -7.93 -6.69
CA LYS A 18 -24.73 -7.49 -5.40
C LYS A 18 -23.23 -7.22 -5.49
N ALA A 19 -22.48 -8.08 -6.18
CA ALA A 19 -21.06 -7.87 -6.40
C ALA A 19 -20.79 -6.60 -7.22
N LEU A 20 -21.54 -6.40 -8.31
CA LEU A 20 -21.48 -5.19 -9.13
C LEU A 20 -21.84 -3.92 -8.34
N GLU A 21 -22.88 -3.98 -7.50
CA GLU A 21 -23.30 -2.86 -6.68
C GLU A 21 -22.30 -2.57 -5.56
N TYR A 22 -21.69 -3.59 -4.95
CA TYR A 22 -20.60 -3.44 -4.01
C TYR A 22 -19.39 -2.78 -4.67
N THR A 23 -18.97 -3.27 -5.84
CA THR A 23 -17.86 -2.66 -6.60
C THR A 23 -18.17 -1.22 -6.99
N ARG A 24 -19.39 -0.95 -7.48
CA ARG A 24 -19.83 0.42 -7.81
C ARG A 24 -19.80 1.34 -6.59
N ARG A 25 -20.27 0.87 -5.43
CA ARG A 25 -20.25 1.63 -4.18
C ARG A 25 -18.83 1.87 -3.68
N GLN A 26 -17.92 0.92 -3.85
CA GLN A 26 -16.50 1.11 -3.55
C GLN A 26 -15.85 2.14 -4.47
N VAL A 27 -16.24 2.21 -5.76
CA VAL A 27 -15.76 3.23 -6.69
C VAL A 27 -16.39 4.61 -6.39
N GLU A 28 -17.67 4.66 -6.04
CA GLU A 28 -18.36 5.91 -5.66
C GLU A 28 -17.84 6.48 -4.33
N LEU A 29 -17.47 5.64 -3.37
CA LEU A 29 -16.76 6.04 -2.14
C LEU A 29 -15.34 6.57 -2.41
N ARG A 30 -14.76 6.25 -3.58
CA ARG A 30 -13.43 6.68 -4.02
C ARG A 30 -13.45 7.88 -4.97
N GLY A 31 -14.59 8.54 -5.19
CA GLY A 31 -14.66 9.71 -6.07
C GLY A 31 -14.09 10.98 -5.41
N ASP A 32 -13.39 11.81 -6.19
CA ASP A 32 -12.77 13.12 -5.86
C ASP A 32 -13.60 14.04 -4.94
N LYS A 33 -14.92 13.87 -4.90
CA LYS A 33 -15.83 14.70 -4.10
C LYS A 33 -15.59 14.61 -2.58
N ASN A 34 -14.84 13.61 -2.12
CA ASN A 34 -14.40 13.47 -0.74
C ASN A 34 -12.87 13.53 -0.58
N ASP A 35 -12.11 13.98 -1.59
CA ASP A 35 -10.67 14.24 -1.48
C ASP A 35 -10.42 15.51 -0.67
N ALA A 36 -10.81 15.49 0.59
CA ALA A 36 -10.22 16.35 1.59
C ALA A 36 -8.94 15.67 2.08
N PRO A 37 -7.87 16.43 2.40
CA PRO A 37 -6.71 15.86 3.06
C PRO A 37 -7.18 15.02 4.25
N THR A 38 -6.71 13.78 4.34
CA THR A 38 -7.06 12.91 5.48
C THR A 38 -6.72 13.68 6.76
N PRO A 39 -7.68 13.90 7.68
CA PRO A 39 -7.40 14.58 8.93
C PRO A 39 -6.28 13.86 9.65
N LEU A 40 -5.26 14.61 10.10
CA LEU A 40 -4.16 14.05 10.84
C LEU A 40 -4.73 13.36 12.09
N LYS A 41 -4.67 12.02 12.10
CA LYS A 41 -4.90 11.23 13.32
C LYS A 41 -3.70 11.43 14.25
N SER A 42 -3.73 10.84 15.44
CA SER A 42 -2.54 10.81 16.29
C SER A 42 -1.32 10.29 15.50
N PHE A 43 -0.13 10.74 15.88
CA PHE A 43 1.14 10.37 15.25
C PHE A 43 1.46 8.86 15.33
N ASP A 44 0.61 8.08 16.01
CA ASP A 44 0.76 6.64 16.20
C ASP A 44 0.53 5.82 14.93
N SER A 45 -0.16 6.38 13.93
CA SER A 45 -0.37 5.70 12.64
C SER A 45 -0.44 6.67 11.47
N LEU A 46 0.23 6.33 10.38
CA LEU A 46 0.05 7.03 9.12
C LEU A 46 -1.36 6.73 8.58
N GLY A 47 -2.24 7.73 8.63
CA GLY A 47 -3.57 7.66 8.04
C GLY A 47 -3.52 7.55 6.50
N GLY A 48 -4.68 7.67 5.86
CA GLY A 48 -4.78 7.65 4.40
C GLY A 48 -4.84 6.25 3.80
N ASN A 49 -5.18 6.21 2.52
CA ASN A 49 -5.27 5.00 1.71
C ASN A 49 -3.90 4.67 1.08
N ALA A 50 -3.82 3.49 0.45
CA ALA A 50 -2.57 3.01 -0.13
C ALA A 50 -2.00 3.94 -1.22
N SER A 51 -2.85 4.56 -2.05
CA SER A 51 -2.41 5.51 -3.09
C SER A 51 -1.93 6.84 -2.52
N GLU A 52 -2.54 7.33 -1.44
CA GLU A 52 -2.08 8.52 -0.70
C GLU A 52 -0.71 8.25 -0.08
N ASN A 53 -0.54 7.12 0.62
CA ASN A 53 0.72 6.76 1.26
C ASN A 53 1.83 6.48 0.25
N TRP A 54 1.50 5.84 -0.88
CA TRP A 54 2.47 5.64 -1.97
C TRP A 54 2.89 6.97 -2.61
N THR A 55 1.97 7.92 -2.75
CA THR A 55 2.29 9.26 -3.25
C THR A 55 3.19 10.00 -2.27
N LEU A 56 2.88 9.95 -0.97
CA LEU A 56 3.72 10.52 0.08
C LEU A 56 5.13 9.92 0.02
N LEU A 57 5.28 8.59 -0.03
CA LEU A 57 6.58 7.92 -0.11
C LEU A 57 7.42 8.36 -1.32
N ARG A 58 6.80 8.72 -2.45
CA ARG A 58 7.52 9.21 -3.62
C ARG A 58 7.95 10.67 -3.51
N VAL A 59 7.16 11.49 -2.81
CA VAL A 59 7.43 12.93 -2.65
C VAL A 59 8.34 13.21 -1.46
N LEU A 60 8.30 12.35 -0.44
CA LEU A 60 9.05 12.50 0.82
C LEU A 60 10.56 12.74 0.62
N PRO A 61 11.27 12.06 -0.31
CA PRO A 61 12.70 12.33 -0.51
C PRO A 61 13.00 13.77 -0.95
N PHE A 62 12.09 14.37 -1.71
CA PHE A 62 12.22 15.76 -2.15
C PHE A 62 11.87 16.74 -1.03
N ILE A 63 10.95 16.38 -0.14
CA ILE A 63 10.61 17.20 1.03
C ILE A 63 11.75 17.18 2.06
N MET A 64 12.39 16.02 2.22
CA MET A 64 13.42 15.79 3.23
C MET A 64 14.85 16.10 2.74
N GLU A 65 15.03 16.52 1.48
CA GLU A 65 16.37 16.71 0.90
C GLU A 65 17.27 17.61 1.76
N ASP A 66 16.73 18.74 2.24
CA ASP A 66 17.46 19.69 3.09
C ASP A 66 17.70 19.19 4.54
N PHE A 67 17.07 18.09 4.93
CA PHE A 67 17.15 17.50 6.28
C PHE A 67 18.07 16.27 6.33
N VAL A 68 18.50 15.75 5.18
CA VAL A 68 19.42 14.63 5.09
C VAL A 68 20.85 15.17 5.03
N GLU A 69 21.52 15.19 6.18
CA GLU A 69 22.90 15.69 6.29
C GLU A 69 23.91 14.76 5.63
N ASP A 70 23.70 13.45 5.76
CA ASP A 70 24.54 12.40 5.16
C ASP A 70 23.69 11.49 4.28
N LYS A 71 24.09 11.36 3.01
CA LYS A 71 23.40 10.50 2.04
C LYS A 71 23.70 9.02 2.24
N GLU A 72 24.78 8.71 2.94
CA GLU A 72 25.20 7.36 3.28
C GLU A 72 24.70 6.95 4.68
N ASP A 73 23.89 7.80 5.34
CA ASP A 73 23.25 7.45 6.60
C ASP A 73 22.45 6.14 6.45
N GLU A 74 22.69 5.20 7.34
CA GLU A 74 22.16 3.83 7.21
C GLU A 74 20.62 3.81 7.32
N MET A 75 20.03 4.70 8.11
CA MET A 75 18.56 4.81 8.24
C MET A 75 17.94 5.44 6.99
N TRP A 76 18.62 6.41 6.38
CA TRP A 76 18.23 6.98 5.09
C TRP A 76 18.31 5.94 3.98
N CYS A 77 19.41 5.20 3.89
CA CYS A 77 19.58 4.09 2.94
C CYS A 77 18.48 3.02 3.13
N LEU A 78 18.18 2.65 4.37
CA LEU A 78 17.11 1.69 4.70
C LEU A 78 15.73 2.18 4.23
N TYR A 79 15.45 3.47 4.42
CA TYR A 79 14.23 4.09 3.90
C TYR A 79 14.17 4.06 2.36
N LEU A 80 15.27 4.35 1.67
CA LEU A 80 15.34 4.30 0.21
C LEU A 80 15.14 2.87 -0.34
N GLN A 81 15.71 1.86 0.31
CA GLN A 81 15.47 0.45 -0.03
C GLN A 81 13.99 0.07 0.15
N MET A 82 13.37 0.45 1.28
CA MET A 82 11.93 0.24 1.50
C MET A 82 11.09 0.92 0.41
N LYS A 83 11.43 2.16 0.06
CA LYS A 83 10.75 2.90 -1.01
C LYS A 83 10.84 2.14 -2.34
N GLU A 84 11.99 1.60 -2.70
CA GLU A 84 12.18 0.83 -3.94
C GLU A 84 11.35 -0.46 -3.95
N ILE A 85 11.26 -1.17 -2.82
CA ILE A 85 10.36 -2.33 -2.67
C ILE A 85 8.92 -1.92 -2.97
N VAL A 86 8.45 -0.82 -2.36
CA VAL A 86 7.08 -0.33 -2.57
C VAL A 86 6.85 0.08 -4.03
N GLU A 87 7.82 0.71 -4.68
CA GLU A 87 7.74 1.08 -6.10
C GLU A 87 7.62 -0.15 -7.01
N LEU A 88 8.36 -1.22 -6.74
CA LEU A 88 8.26 -2.46 -7.49
C LEU A 88 6.92 -3.17 -7.27
N VAL A 89 6.40 -3.20 -6.05
CA VAL A 89 5.12 -3.86 -5.72
C VAL A 89 3.92 -3.09 -6.26
N THR A 90 4.01 -1.76 -6.35
CA THR A 90 2.95 -0.90 -6.86
C THR A 90 3.03 -0.66 -8.37
N ALA A 91 4.11 -1.10 -9.03
CA ALA A 91 4.28 -0.94 -10.46
C ALA A 91 3.19 -1.71 -11.24
N PRO A 92 2.59 -1.10 -12.29
CA PRO A 92 1.52 -1.73 -13.06
C PRO A 92 2.00 -2.96 -13.85
N LYS A 93 3.31 -3.02 -14.15
CA LYS A 93 3.98 -4.12 -14.85
C LYS A 93 5.42 -4.22 -14.36
N ILE A 94 5.86 -5.45 -14.09
CA ILE A 94 7.25 -5.76 -13.75
C ILE A 94 7.74 -6.96 -14.58
N SER A 95 9.03 -7.00 -14.87
CA SER A 95 9.69 -8.12 -15.55
C SER A 95 10.02 -9.26 -14.58
N LEU A 96 10.34 -10.44 -15.13
CA LEU A 96 10.79 -11.57 -14.30
C LEU A 96 12.10 -11.24 -13.57
N GLN A 97 13.01 -10.49 -14.21
CA GLN A 97 14.24 -10.03 -13.59
C GLN A 97 13.94 -9.11 -12.40
N GLN A 98 12.97 -8.21 -12.52
CA GLN A 98 12.53 -7.34 -11.43
C GLN A 98 11.89 -8.13 -10.28
N VAL A 99 11.17 -9.22 -10.56
CA VAL A 99 10.63 -10.11 -9.51
C VAL A 99 11.76 -10.80 -8.73
N LEU A 100 12.79 -11.29 -9.42
CA LEU A 100 13.96 -11.90 -8.76
C LEU A 100 14.72 -10.86 -7.94
N TYR A 101 14.88 -9.66 -8.49
CA TYR A 101 15.50 -8.54 -7.80
C TYR A 101 14.70 -8.13 -6.55
N LEU A 102 13.37 -8.02 -6.64
CA LEU A 102 12.50 -7.73 -5.51
C LEU A 102 12.68 -8.75 -4.36
N LYS A 103 12.87 -10.03 -4.68
CA LYS A 103 13.12 -11.06 -3.68
C LYS A 103 14.46 -10.86 -2.96
N LEU A 104 15.51 -10.46 -3.68
CA LEU A 104 16.79 -10.11 -3.10
C LEU A 104 16.67 -8.86 -2.22
N LEU A 105 16.04 -7.81 -2.76
CA LEU A 105 15.87 -6.53 -2.11
C LEU A 105 15.09 -6.63 -0.79
N ILE A 106 14.01 -7.42 -0.74
CA ILE A 106 13.26 -7.68 0.50
C ILE A 106 14.15 -8.39 1.53
N LYS A 107 14.98 -9.33 1.09
CA LYS A 107 15.86 -10.06 1.99
C LYS A 107 16.91 -9.11 2.61
N GLU A 108 17.59 -8.34 1.77
CA GLU A 108 18.59 -7.35 2.20
C GLU A 108 17.97 -6.32 3.15
N TYR A 109 16.81 -5.77 2.80
CA TYR A 109 16.08 -4.84 3.67
C TYR A 109 15.77 -5.41 5.05
N LEU A 110 15.35 -6.68 5.15
CA LEU A 110 15.06 -7.31 6.44
C LEU A 110 16.33 -7.57 7.25
N GLU A 111 17.45 -7.89 6.60
CA GLU A 111 18.75 -8.05 7.24
C GLU A 111 19.26 -6.69 7.79
N ASP A 112 19.18 -5.63 6.98
CA ASP A 112 19.59 -4.27 7.36
C ASP A 112 18.69 -3.72 8.47
N LEU A 113 17.37 -3.91 8.37
CA LEU A 113 16.40 -3.51 9.40
C LEU A 113 16.67 -4.21 10.74
N ALA A 114 17.00 -5.50 10.73
CA ALA A 114 17.33 -6.25 11.93
C ALA A 114 18.65 -5.80 12.56
N GLY A 115 19.62 -5.38 11.74
CA GLY A 115 20.88 -4.80 12.21
C GLY A 115 20.70 -3.43 12.86
N LEU A 116 19.90 -2.56 12.24
CA LEU A 116 19.72 -1.17 12.65
C LEU A 116 18.68 -0.99 13.76
N LEU A 117 17.62 -1.78 13.76
CA LEU A 117 16.48 -1.67 14.68
C LEU A 117 16.13 -3.02 15.33
N PRO A 118 17.04 -3.61 16.12
CA PRO A 118 16.86 -4.95 16.68
C PRO A 118 15.65 -5.09 17.60
N ASP A 119 15.28 -4.02 18.32
CA ASP A 119 14.16 -4.02 19.28
C ASP A 119 12.78 -3.79 18.64
N GLN A 120 12.75 -3.43 17.35
CA GLN A 120 11.51 -3.10 16.63
C GLN A 120 11.00 -4.24 15.74
N LEU A 121 11.80 -5.31 15.53
CA LEU A 121 11.35 -6.49 14.80
C LEU A 121 10.53 -7.42 15.70
N VAL A 122 9.22 -7.35 15.60
CA VAL A 122 8.32 -8.45 15.96
C VAL A 122 7.77 -9.02 14.66
N LEU A 123 8.43 -10.04 14.11
CA LEU A 123 7.91 -10.83 12.99
C LEU A 123 6.91 -11.88 13.47
#